data_AF-A0A9Q3UKG2-F1
#
_entry.id   AF-A0A9Q3UKG2-F1
#
_cell.length_a   1.000
_cell.length_b   1.000
_cell.length_c   1.000
_cell.angle_alpha   90.00
_cell.angle_beta   90.00
_cell.angle_gamma   90.00
#
_symmetry.space_group_name_H-M   'P 1'
#
loop_
_entity.id
_entity.type
_entity.pdbx_description
1 polymer ?
#
loop_
_entity_poly.entity_id
_entity_poly.type
_entity_poly.pdbx_seq_one_letter_code
_entity_poly.pdbx_strand_id
1 'polypeptide(L)'
;MILRKLMIMLLVFLSSTAFSVEQSSDVSELRKNVEIKKQEYDRAKKAYEEAKASLESALKSADKDEVPCTCVFNKNRAWNPEKVIWRDVCWECANYRDDGTCSKVRKVEGAVVE
;
A
#
# COMPACT_ATOMS: atom_id res chain seq x y z
N MET A 1 70.25 -19.26 -12.25
CA MET A 1 69.42 -18.25 -11.54
C MET A 1 68.43 -17.51 -12.46
N ILE A 2 68.78 -17.20 -13.71
CA ILE A 2 67.94 -16.41 -14.64
C ILE A 2 66.64 -17.14 -15.04
N LEU A 3 66.71 -18.44 -15.37
CA LEU A 3 65.55 -19.24 -15.77
C LEU A 3 64.45 -19.30 -14.68
N ARG A 4 64.87 -19.38 -13.40
CA ARG A 4 63.98 -19.45 -12.24
C ARG A 4 63.22 -18.13 -12.03
N LYS A 5 63.88 -16.99 -12.27
CA LYS A 5 63.25 -15.66 -12.21
C LYS A 5 62.27 -15.44 -13.37
N LEU A 6 62.58 -15.95 -14.55
CA LEU A 6 61.68 -15.91 -15.72
C LEU A 6 60.41 -16.74 -15.52
N MET A 7 60.51 -17.95 -14.98
CA MET A 7 59.32 -18.76 -14.66
C MET A 7 58.40 -18.10 -13.62
N ILE A 8 58.98 -17.50 -12.58
CA ILE A 8 58.19 -16.81 -11.55
C ILE A 8 57.49 -15.59 -12.16
N MET A 9 58.16 -14.81 -13.01
CA MET A 9 57.51 -13.70 -13.73
C MET A 9 56.39 -14.18 -14.66
N LEU A 10 56.57 -15.30 -15.36
CA LEU A 10 55.54 -15.85 -16.24
C LEU A 10 54.30 -16.31 -15.46
N LEU A 11 54.49 -16.94 -14.30
CA LEU A 11 53.41 -17.38 -13.40
C LEU A 11 52.62 -16.21 -12.82
N VAL A 12 53.31 -15.10 -12.47
CA VAL A 12 52.66 -13.87 -11.99
C VAL A 12 51.87 -13.17 -13.11
N PHE A 13 52.40 -13.18 -14.34
CA PHE A 13 51.67 -12.64 -15.50
C PHE A 13 50.43 -13.46 -15.86
N LEU A 14 50.51 -14.79 -15.79
CA LEU A 14 49.38 -15.70 -16.10
C LEU A 14 48.26 -15.68 -15.05
N SER A 15 48.57 -15.37 -13.78
CA SER A 15 47.57 -15.28 -12.71
C SER A 15 46.82 -13.94 -12.71
N SER A 16 47.46 -12.87 -13.17
CA SER A 16 46.87 -11.53 -13.23
C SER A 16 45.70 -11.41 -14.24
N THR A 17 45.74 -12.20 -15.31
CA THR A 17 44.69 -12.19 -16.34
C THR A 17 43.46 -12.98 -15.93
N ALA A 18 43.61 -14.06 -15.17
CA ALA A 18 42.48 -14.89 -14.73
C ALA A 18 41.57 -14.13 -13.73
N PHE A 19 42.17 -13.42 -12.77
CA PHE A 19 41.42 -12.65 -11.76
C PHE A 19 40.64 -11.47 -12.37
N SER A 20 41.22 -10.80 -13.38
CA SER A 20 40.58 -9.66 -14.04
C SER A 20 39.34 -10.06 -14.86
N VAL A 21 39.31 -11.29 -15.38
CA VAL A 21 38.18 -11.80 -16.18
C VAL A 21 36.99 -12.17 -15.28
N GLU A 22 37.23 -12.77 -14.12
CA GLU A 22 36.19 -13.18 -13.17
C GLU A 22 35.53 -11.98 -12.47
N GLN A 23 36.32 -10.98 -12.07
CA GLN A 23 35.77 -9.73 -11.52
C GLN A 23 34.95 -8.94 -12.55
N SER A 24 35.28 -9.05 -13.84
CA SER A 24 34.54 -8.42 -14.94
C SER A 24 33.18 -9.10 -15.21
N SER A 25 33.09 -10.43 -15.10
CA SER A 25 31.82 -11.14 -15.29
C SER A 25 30.81 -10.82 -14.18
N ASP A 26 31.24 -10.82 -12.93
CA ASP A 26 30.37 -10.58 -11.77
C ASP A 26 29.78 -9.17 -11.77
N VAL A 27 30.57 -8.16 -12.15
CA VAL A 27 30.08 -6.77 -12.27
C VAL A 27 29.09 -6.62 -13.41
N SER A 28 29.29 -7.33 -14.52
CA SER A 28 28.35 -7.32 -15.66
C SER A 28 27.02 -7.97 -15.28
N GLU A 29 27.05 -9.09 -14.57
CA GLU A 29 25.86 -9.76 -14.08
C GLU A 29 25.11 -8.93 -13.04
N LEU A 30 25.82 -8.33 -12.08
CA LEU A 30 25.23 -7.45 -11.07
C LEU A 30 24.51 -6.25 -11.71
N ARG A 31 25.09 -5.64 -12.75
CA ARG A 31 24.44 -4.55 -13.50
C ARG A 31 23.14 -4.99 -14.16
N LYS A 32 23.11 -6.18 -14.77
CA LYS A 32 21.89 -6.74 -15.35
C LYS A 32 20.82 -6.97 -14.28
N ASN A 33 21.20 -7.50 -13.12
CA ASN A 33 20.26 -7.75 -12.02
C ASN A 33 19.68 -6.45 -11.45
N VAL A 34 20.50 -5.39 -11.33
CA VAL A 34 20.03 -4.06 -10.93
C VAL A 34 19.03 -3.50 -11.93
N GLU A 35 19.29 -3.64 -13.23
CA GLU A 35 18.38 -3.15 -14.27
C GLU A 35 17.04 -3.92 -14.25
N ILE A 36 17.09 -5.25 -14.11
CA ILE A 36 15.88 -6.08 -13.97
C ILE A 36 15.08 -5.65 -12.73
N LYS A 37 15.75 -5.49 -11.58
CA LYS A 37 15.09 -5.09 -10.34
C LYS A 37 14.47 -3.70 -10.41
N LYS A 38 15.13 -2.77 -11.11
CA LYS A 38 14.58 -1.44 -11.38
C LYS A 38 13.32 -1.53 -12.24
N GLN A 39 13.35 -2.36 -13.28
CA GLN A 39 12.18 -2.56 -14.13
C GLN A 39 11.02 -3.24 -13.38
N GLU A 40 11.30 -4.21 -12.51
CA GLU A 40 10.30 -4.81 -11.62
C GLU A 40 9.69 -3.78 -10.68
N TYR A 41 10.52 -2.93 -10.06
CA TYR A 41 10.07 -1.84 -9.20
C TYR A 41 9.16 -0.85 -9.95
N ASP A 42 9.55 -0.44 -11.16
CA ASP A 42 8.75 0.51 -11.95
C ASP A 42 7.39 -0.08 -12.35
N ARG A 43 7.34 -1.38 -12.69
CA ARG A 43 6.07 -2.08 -12.93
C ARG A 43 5.20 -2.17 -11.67
N ALA A 44 5.79 -2.54 -10.54
CA ALA A 44 5.08 -2.64 -9.26
C ALA A 44 4.54 -1.27 -8.81
N LYS A 45 5.34 -0.21 -8.96
CA LYS A 45 4.93 1.16 -8.65
C LYS A 45 3.76 1.60 -9.53
N LYS A 46 3.80 1.32 -10.83
CA LYS A 46 2.69 1.63 -11.74
C LYS A 46 1.40 0.91 -11.32
N ALA A 47 1.48 -0.40 -11.03
CA ALA A 47 0.33 -1.17 -10.56
C ALA A 47 -0.24 -0.65 -9.24
N TYR A 48 0.62 -0.23 -8.31
CA TYR A 48 0.20 0.40 -7.06
C TYR A 48 -0.55 1.72 -7.29
N GLU A 49 -0.04 2.60 -8.14
CA GLU A 49 -0.71 3.88 -8.45
C GLU A 49 -2.06 3.66 -9.17
N GLU A 50 -2.14 2.67 -10.07
CA GLU A 50 -3.40 2.29 -10.74
C GLU A 50 -4.42 1.73 -9.73
N ALA A 51 -3.99 0.86 -8.81
CA ALA A 51 -4.85 0.32 -7.75
C ALA A 51 -5.32 1.42 -6.79
N LYS A 52 -4.43 2.35 -6.42
CA LYS A 52 -4.78 3.52 -5.60
C LYS A 52 -5.80 4.40 -6.29
N ALA A 53 -5.61 4.72 -7.56
CA ALA A 53 -6.57 5.52 -8.34
C ALA A 53 -7.94 4.81 -8.47
N SER A 54 -7.95 3.49 -8.66
CA SER A 54 -9.16 2.68 -8.69
C SER A 54 -9.90 2.73 -7.34
N LEU A 55 -9.17 2.59 -6.23
CA LEU A 55 -9.72 2.70 -4.88
C LEU A 55 -10.29 4.09 -4.60
N GLU A 56 -9.57 5.15 -4.95
CA GLU A 56 -10.05 6.53 -4.80
C GLU A 56 -11.31 6.80 -5.63
N SER A 57 -11.38 6.25 -6.84
CA SER A 57 -12.57 6.34 -7.69
C SER A 57 -13.75 5.60 -7.06
N ALA A 58 -13.54 4.37 -6.57
CA ALA A 58 -14.56 3.59 -5.88
C ALA A 58 -15.09 4.29 -4.61
N LEU A 59 -14.20 4.93 -3.86
CA LEU A 59 -14.55 5.75 -2.69
C LEU A 59 -15.30 7.03 -3.07
N LYS A 60 -15.03 7.62 -4.24
CA LYS A 60 -15.77 8.78 -4.74
C LYS A 60 -17.15 8.41 -5.29
N SER A 61 -17.28 7.23 -5.91
CA SER A 61 -18.56 6.70 -6.42
C SER A 61 -19.43 6.06 -5.34
N ALA A 62 -18.85 5.71 -4.19
CA ALA A 62 -19.62 5.37 -3.01
C ALA A 62 -20.23 6.66 -2.45
N ASP A 63 -21.50 6.91 -2.76
CA ASP A 63 -22.22 8.14 -2.46
C ASP A 63 -21.85 8.74 -1.10
N LYS A 64 -21.33 9.98 -1.13
CA LYS A 64 -21.11 10.80 0.07
C LYS A 64 -22.42 11.21 0.77
N ASP A 65 -23.54 10.91 0.13
CA ASP A 65 -24.90 11.12 0.62
C ASP A 65 -25.51 9.85 1.22
N GLU A 66 -24.74 8.75 1.31
CA GLU A 66 -25.20 7.51 1.91
C GLU A 66 -25.24 7.65 3.45
N VAL A 67 -26.41 8.10 3.93
CA VAL A 67 -26.74 8.18 5.35
C VAL A 67 -26.92 6.77 5.94
N PRO A 68 -26.62 6.55 7.23
CA PRO A 68 -26.89 5.26 7.85
C PRO A 68 -28.38 4.94 7.81
N CYS A 69 -28.72 3.64 7.67
CA CYS A 69 -30.11 3.20 7.72
C CYS A 69 -30.78 3.65 9.03
N THR A 70 -31.97 4.23 8.93
CA THR A 70 -32.75 4.61 10.11
C THR A 70 -33.08 3.40 11.00
N CYS A 71 -33.12 2.21 10.41
CA CYS A 71 -33.35 0.94 11.10
C CYS A 71 -32.31 0.59 12.19
N VAL A 72 -31.14 1.24 12.19
CA VAL A 72 -30.12 1.11 13.24
C VAL A 72 -30.59 1.71 14.57
N PHE A 73 -31.50 2.68 14.53
CA PHE A 73 -32.03 3.38 15.70
C PHE A 73 -33.45 2.91 16.02
N ASN A 74 -33.65 2.36 17.22
CA ASN A 74 -34.98 2.09 17.77
C ASN A 74 -34.96 2.16 19.31
N LYS A 75 -35.61 3.17 19.89
CA LYS A 75 -35.60 3.44 21.35
C LYS A 75 -36.31 2.38 22.20
N ASN A 76 -37.07 1.48 21.58
CA ASN A 76 -37.77 0.40 22.27
C ASN A 76 -36.96 -0.92 22.29
N ARG A 77 -35.79 -0.98 21.63
CA ARG A 77 -34.91 -2.15 21.68
C ARG A 77 -34.04 -2.12 22.93
N ALA A 78 -33.73 -3.31 23.47
CA ALA A 78 -32.78 -3.48 24.56
C ALA A 78 -31.37 -2.94 24.20
N TRP A 79 -31.00 -3.04 22.93
CA TRP A 79 -29.82 -2.38 22.38
C TRP A 79 -30.23 -1.32 21.35
N ASN A 80 -30.02 -0.05 21.69
CA ASN A 80 -30.25 1.10 20.84
C ASN A 80 -29.05 2.04 20.95
N PRO A 81 -28.21 2.15 19.90
CA PRO A 81 -27.11 3.10 19.93
C PRO A 81 -27.65 4.53 19.93
N GLU A 82 -27.10 5.39 20.79
CA GLU A 82 -27.42 6.83 20.75
C GLU A 82 -26.84 7.47 19.48
N LYS A 83 -25.64 7.03 19.08
CA LYS A 83 -24.89 7.52 17.92
C LYS A 83 -24.20 6.39 17.19
N VAL A 84 -23.97 6.55 15.89
CA VAL A 84 -23.17 5.63 15.07
C VAL A 84 -22.20 6.40 14.19
N ILE A 85 -21.02 5.84 13.99
CA ILE A 85 -20.04 6.35 13.03
C ILE A 85 -20.32 5.63 11.70
N TRP A 86 -20.59 6.41 10.66
CA TRP A 86 -20.86 5.91 9.31
C TRP A 86 -20.11 6.79 8.31
N ARG A 87 -19.18 6.19 7.56
CA ARG A 87 -18.29 6.89 6.61
C ARG A 87 -17.59 8.09 7.27
N ASP A 88 -16.96 7.85 8.42
CA ASP A 88 -16.21 8.85 9.22
C ASP A 88 -17.02 10.06 9.70
N VAL A 89 -18.35 9.96 9.68
CA VAL A 89 -19.26 10.98 10.20
C VAL A 89 -20.09 10.37 11.31
N CYS A 90 -20.29 11.12 12.39
CA CYS A 90 -21.16 10.71 13.49
C CYS A 90 -22.63 11.07 13.18
N TRP A 91 -23.52 10.12 13.38
CA TRP A 91 -24.95 10.25 13.11
C TRP A 91 -25.78 9.83 14.31
N GLU A 92 -26.94 10.45 14.45
CA GLU A 92 -27.96 10.12 15.44
C GLU A 92 -29.36 10.14 14.83
N CYS A 93 -30.33 9.55 15.53
CA CYS A 93 -31.73 9.68 15.14
C CYS A 93 -32.23 11.11 15.40
N ALA A 94 -32.74 11.77 14.37
CA ALA A 94 -33.34 13.10 14.47
C ALA A 94 -34.81 13.05 14.90
N ASN A 95 -35.52 11.97 14.57
CA ASN A 95 -36.95 11.83 14.88
C ASN A 95 -37.36 10.37 15.07
N TYR A 96 -37.68 10.01 16.31
CA TYR A 96 -38.28 8.73 16.66
C TYR A 96 -39.81 8.77 16.52
N ARG A 97 -40.38 7.74 15.92
CA ARG A 97 -41.83 7.49 15.89
C ARG A 97 -42.31 6.92 17.23
N ASP A 98 -43.64 6.84 17.37
CA ASP A 98 -44.31 6.27 18.55
C ASP A 98 -44.00 4.78 18.75
N ASP A 99 -43.81 4.04 17.66
CA ASP A 99 -43.40 2.63 17.67
C ASP A 99 -41.91 2.43 18.06
N GLY A 100 -41.19 3.52 18.32
CA GLY A 100 -39.79 3.53 18.70
C GLY A 100 -38.82 3.54 17.53
N THR A 101 -39.26 3.32 16.29
CA THR A 101 -38.38 3.33 15.11
C THR A 101 -37.94 4.74 14.74
N CYS A 102 -36.75 4.86 14.16
CA CYS A 102 -36.29 6.13 13.64
C CYS A 102 -36.83 6.39 12.21
N SER A 103 -37.28 7.62 11.98
CA SER A 103 -37.80 8.04 10.68
C SER A 103 -36.79 8.88 9.88
N LYS A 104 -35.82 9.51 10.55
CA LYS A 104 -34.82 10.38 9.94
C LYS A 104 -33.57 10.45 10.81
N VAL A 105 -32.40 10.42 10.19
CA VAL A 105 -31.10 10.62 10.84
C VAL A 105 -30.57 12.04 10.59
N ARG A 106 -29.69 12.52 11.48
CA ARG A 106 -28.94 13.76 11.30
C ARG A 106 -27.48 13.59 11.68
N LYS A 107 -26.61 14.41 11.09
CA LYS A 107 -25.20 14.51 11.47
C LYS A 107 -25.09 15.16 12.85
N VAL A 108 -24.15 14.68 13.66
CA VAL A 108 -23.77 15.31 14.93
C VAL A 108 -22.61 16.26 14.62
N GLU A 109 -22.87 17.57 14.66
CA GLU A 109 -21.83 18.58 14.45
C GLU A 109 -20.82 18.58 15.61
N GLY A 110 -19.53 18.71 15.30
CA GLY A 110 -18.46 18.77 16.31
C GLY A 110 -18.01 17.41 16.89
N ALA A 111 -18.51 16.28 16.37
CA ALA A 111 -18.01 14.96 16.75
C ALA A 111 -16.62 14.71 16.13
N VAL A 112 -15.59 14.56 16.97
CA VAL A 112 -14.26 14.09 16.55
C VAL A 112 -14.32 12.56 16.51
N VAL A 113 -14.06 11.98 15.34
CA VAL A 113 -13.79 10.55 15.21
C VAL A 113 -12.32 10.36 15.57
N GLU A 114 -12.03 9.97 16.81
CA GLU A 114 -10.67 9.60 17.27
C GLU A 114 -10.24 8.23 16.74
#